data_AF-A0A562J1I3-F1
#
_entry.id   AF-A0A562J1I3-F1
#
_cell.length_a   1.000
_cell.length_b   1.000
_cell.length_c   1.000
_cell.angle_alpha   90.00
_cell.angle_beta   90.00
_cell.angle_gamma   90.00
#
_symmetry.space_group_name_H-M   'P 1'
#
loop_
_entity.id
_entity.type
_entity.pdbx_description
1 polymer ?
#
loop_
_entity_poly.entity_id
_entity_poly.type
_entity_poly.pdbx_seq_one_letter_code
_entity_poly.pdbx_strand_id
1 'polypeptide(L)' 'MDKITRKTSFGQWFSPLNLQLFEEQVKTMKLDYYTKKLTTESFLKLLLFAQLEEVESLHALSDCLF' A
#
# COMPACT_ATOMS: atom_id res chain seq x y z
N MET A 1 17.36 -1.13 15.49
CA MET A 1 16.35 -2.18 15.27
C MET A 1 16.86 -3.06 14.15
N ASP A 2 17.01 -4.36 14.42
CA ASP A 2 17.39 -5.33 13.39
C ASP A 2 16.43 -5.30 12.20
N LYS A 3 16.97 -5.38 10.99
CA LYS A 3 16.22 -5.34 9.73
C LYS A 3 15.14 -6.42 9.65
N ILE A 4 15.36 -7.55 10.34
CA ILE A 4 14.46 -8.70 10.43
C ILE A 4 13.23 -8.36 11.31
N THR A 5 13.43 -7.68 12.44
CA THR A 5 12.37 -7.31 13.37
C THR A 5 11.35 -6.34 12.75
N ARG A 6 11.79 -5.46 11.83
CA ARG A 6 10.88 -4.53 11.11
C ARG A 6 9.88 -5.27 10.21
N LYS A 7 10.35 -6.22 9.39
CA LYS A 7 9.46 -6.96 8.46
C LYS A 7 8.44 -7.81 9.23
N THR A 8 8.85 -8.42 10.34
CA THR A 8 7.93 -9.17 11.21
C THR A 8 6.92 -8.28 11.94
N SER A 9 7.33 -7.11 12.42
CA SER A 9 6.41 -6.14 13.03
C SER A 9 5.42 -5.56 12.02
N PHE A 10 5.85 -5.29 10.79
CA PHE A 10 4.97 -4.77 9.75
C PHE A 10 3.83 -5.74 9.42
N GLY A 11 4.12 -7.04 9.30
CA GLY A 11 3.09 -8.06 9.09
C GLY A 11 2.08 -8.13 10.23
N GLN A 12 2.52 -7.98 11.47
CA GLN A 12 1.63 -7.94 12.64
C GLN A 12 0.70 -6.71 12.63
N TRP A 13 1.21 -5.55 12.20
CA TRP A 13 0.42 -4.32 12.06
C TRP A 13 -0.57 -4.38 10.89
N PHE A 14 -0.25 -5.15 9.84
CA PHE A 14 -1.12 -5.32 8.68
C PHE A 14 -2.22 -6.37 8.90
N SER A 15 -1.96 -7.38 9.73
CA SER A 15 -2.93 -8.46 10.04
C SER A 15 -4.34 -8.01 10.48
N PRO A 16 -4.54 -6.92 11.24
CA PRO A 16 -5.88 -6.47 11.62
C PRO A 16 -6.61 -5.67 10.53
N LEU A 17 -6.01 -5.43 9.37
CA LEU A 17 -6.61 -4.59 8.34
C LEU A 17 -7.76 -5.31 7.63
N ASN A 18 -8.97 -4.78 7.76
CA ASN A 18 -10.16 -5.33 7.11
C ASN A 18 -10.27 -4.81 5.67
N LEU A 19 -9.82 -5.64 4.71
CA LEU A 19 -9.85 -5.31 3.29
C LEU A 19 -11.27 -5.15 2.72
N GLN A 20 -12.26 -5.87 3.26
CA GLN A 20 -13.65 -5.74 2.81
C GLN A 20 -14.22 -4.38 3.17
N LEU A 21 -14.02 -3.94 4.42
CA LEU A 21 -14.44 -2.60 4.87
C LEU A 21 -13.73 -1.51 4.06
N PHE A 22 -12.46 -1.71 3.74
CA PHE A 22 -11.69 -0.79 2.91
C PHE A 22 -12.29 -0.66 1.49
N GLU A 23 -12.58 -1.78 0.82
CA GLU A 23 -13.23 -1.77 -0.49
C GLU A 23 -14.61 -1.09 -0.46
N GLU A 24 -15.40 -1.33 0.59
CA GLU A 24 -16.70 -0.68 0.78
C GLU A 24 -16.55 0.83 0.95
N GLN A 25 -15.55 1.28 1.70
CA GLN A 25 -15.28 2.72 1.86
C GLN A 25 -14.83 3.37 0.55
N VAL A 26 -13.95 2.72 -0.21
CA VAL A 26 -13.50 3.20 -1.54
C VAL A 26 -14.69 3.40 -2.47
N LYS A 27 -15.64 2.45 -2.49
CA LYS A 27 -16.87 2.54 -3.29
C LYS A 27 -17.82 3.61 -2.77
N THR A 28 -18.05 3.68 -1.47
CA THR A 28 -18.98 4.63 -0.82
C THR A 28 -18.53 6.07 -1.04
N MET A 29 -17.23 6.34 -0.89
CA MET A 29 -16.64 7.66 -1.06
C MET A 29 -16.28 7.98 -2.52
N LYS A 30 -16.49 7.03 -3.44
CA LYS A 30 -16.20 7.18 -4.88
C LYS A 30 -14.75 7.62 -5.16
N LEU A 31 -13.80 7.13 -4.36
CA LEU A 31 -12.39 7.54 -4.45
C LEU A 31 -11.79 7.21 -5.83
N ASP A 32 -12.24 6.11 -6.42
CA ASP A 32 -11.76 5.66 -7.73
C ASP A 32 -12.62 6.11 -8.92
N TYR A 33 -13.55 7.04 -8.72
CA TYR A 33 -14.52 7.40 -9.74
C TYR A 33 -13.90 8.11 -10.96
N TYR A 34 -12.81 8.87 -10.76
CA TYR A 34 -12.10 9.59 -11.82
C TYR A 34 -10.72 9.02 -12.13
N THR A 35 -10.26 8.02 -11.40
CA THR A 35 -8.94 7.40 -11.63
C THR A 35 -9.05 6.31 -12.69
N LYS A 36 -8.23 6.42 -13.74
CA LYS A 36 -8.20 5.45 -14.85
C LYS A 36 -7.13 4.36 -14.70
N LYS A 37 -6.06 4.63 -13.93
CA LYS A 37 -4.86 3.78 -13.87
C LYS A 37 -4.37 3.52 -12.46
N LEU A 38 -4.39 4.54 -11.60
CA LEU A 38 -3.98 4.43 -10.21
C LEU A 38 -5.22 4.35 -9.31
N THR A 39 -5.77 3.13 -9.15
CA THR A 39 -6.85 2.89 -8.19
C THR A 39 -6.33 2.96 -6.76
N THR A 40 -7.21 3.22 -5.81
CA THR A 40 -6.89 3.32 -4.38
C THR A 40 -6.31 2.00 -3.87
N GLU A 41 -6.81 0.87 -4.39
CA GLU A 41 -6.25 -0.46 -4.13
C GLU A 41 -4.81 -0.60 -4.66
N SER A 42 -4.56 -0.19 -5.91
CA SER A 42 -3.22 -0.25 -6.51
C SER A 42 -2.24 0.66 -5.80
N PHE A 43 -2.70 1.84 -5.40
CA PHE A 43 -1.91 2.79 -4.62
C PHE A 43 -1.56 2.24 -3.24
N LEU A 44 -2.51 1.61 -2.54
CA LEU A 44 -2.26 0.97 -1.25
C LEU A 44 -1.20 -0.13 -1.40
N LYS A 45 -1.30 -0.98 -2.42
CA LYS A 45 -0.29 -2.04 -2.69
C LYS A 45 1.10 -1.46 -2.91
N LEU A 46 1.21 -0.39 -3.70
CA LEU A 46 2.49 0.31 -3.92
C LEU A 46 3.04 0.93 -2.63
N LEU A 47 2.17 1.48 -1.78
CA LEU A 47 2.56 2.09 -0.51
C LEU A 47 3.06 1.03 0.48
N LEU A 48 2.41 -0.13 0.55
CA LEU A 48 2.86 -1.26 1.37
C LEU A 48 4.21 -1.79 0.89
N PHE A 49 4.40 -1.89 -0.43
CA PHE A 49 5.67 -2.30 -1.02
C PHE A 49 6.79 -1.29 -0.71
N ALA A 50 6.54 0.01 -0.89
CA ALA A 50 7.51 1.05 -0.55
C ALA A 50 7.93 1.00 0.92
N GLN A 51 7.00 0.73 1.82
CA GLN A 51 7.30 0.64 3.25
C GLN A 51 8.13 -0.62 3.60
N LEU A 52 7.94 -1.72 2.87
CA LEU A 52 8.70 -2.97 3.05
C LEU A 52 10.12 -2.89 2.50
N GLU A 53 10.29 -2.23 1.36
CA GLU A 53 11.56 -2.08 0.66
C GLU A 53 12.27 -0.75 0.97
N GLU A 54 11.71 0.04 1.90
CA GLU A 54 12.25 1.33 2.36
C GLU A 54 12.52 2.28 1.18
N VAL A 55 11.61 2.31 0.21
CA VAL A 55 11.69 3.15 -1.00
C VAL A 55 11.25 4.57 -0.67
N GLU A 56 12.09 5.55 -1.02
CA GLU A 56 11.94 6.95 -0.57
C GLU A 56 10.79 7.72 -1.25
N SER A 57 10.36 7.32 -2.44
CA SER A 57 9.31 8.03 -3.18
C SER A 57 8.59 7.18 -4.22
N LEU A 58 7.43 7.66 -4.68
CA LEU A 58 6.73 7.09 -5.83
C LEU A 58 7.55 7.15 -7.13
N HIS A 59 8.46 8.10 -7.26
CA HIS A 59 9.35 8.15 -8.41
C HIS A 59 10.39 7.03 -8.34
N ALA A 60 11.02 6.86 -7.17
CA ALA A 60 11.96 5.76 -6.93
C ALA A 60 11.31 4.37 -7.05
N LEU A 61 10.00 4.26 -6.76
CA LEU A 61 9.23 3.03 -7.01
C LEU A 61 9.19 2.66 -8.50
N SER A 62 9.10 3.66 -9.39
CA SER A 62 9.14 3.42 -10.84
C SER A 62 10.49 2.82 -11.24
N ASP A 63 11.58 3.28 -10.67
CA ASP A 63 12.93 2.80 -10.97
C ASP A 63 13.22 1.41 -10.35
N CYS A 64 12.47 1.00 -9.33
CA CYS A 64 12.59 -0.33 -8.73
C CYS A 64 11.74 -1.41 -9.41
N LEU A 65 10.65 -1.02 -10.07
CA LEU A 65 9.68 -1.95 -10.67
C LEU A 65 9.93 -2.21 -12.17
N PHE A 66 10.77 -1.40 -12.82
CA PHE A 66 11.12 -1.48 -14.24
C PHE A 66 12.64 -1.56 -14.43
#